data_AF-A0A932GBG7-F1
#
_entry.id   AF-A0A932GBG7-F1
#
_cell.length_a   1.000
_cell.length_b   1.000
_cell.length_c   1.000
_cell.angle_alpha   90.00
_cell.angle_beta   90.00
_cell.angle_gamma   90.00
#
_symmetry.space_group_name_H-M   'P 1'
#
loop_
_entity.id
_entity.type
_entity.pdbx_description
1 polymer ?
#
loop_
_entity_poly.entity_id
_entity_poly.type
_entity_poly.pdbx_seq_one_letter_code
_entity_poly.pdbx_strand_id
1 'polypeptide(L)'
;AWQLNERHYGALQGLNKAEMAEKFGEAQVKIWRRSYDVPPPPLDPADERFPGHDRRYASLAASELPRTESLQETVARMLPYWHSTLSPAVQSGQRVLIVAHGNSLRALVKYLDDVSEAAITELNIPTGIPLVYELDAELRPLKHYYLGDEEAVRKAAEAVANQARAKA
;
A
#
# COMPACT_ATOMS: atom_id res chain seq x y z
N ALA A 1 -4.74 -6.49 -12.87
CA ALA A 1 -3.82 -5.47 -12.32
C ALA A 1 -3.37 -5.90 -10.93
N TRP A 2 -2.30 -6.69 -10.86
CA TRP A 2 -1.70 -7.12 -9.58
C TRP A 2 -0.91 -5.98 -8.93
N GLN A 3 -0.54 -4.96 -9.71
CA GLN A 3 0.18 -3.76 -9.28
C GLN A 3 -0.60 -2.91 -8.27
N LEU A 4 -1.91 -3.13 -8.12
CA LEU A 4 -2.75 -2.51 -7.11
C LEU A 4 -2.93 -3.36 -5.85
N ASN A 5 -2.32 -4.56 -5.79
CA ASN A 5 -2.39 -5.40 -4.61
C ASN A 5 -1.76 -4.71 -3.39
N GLU A 6 -2.17 -5.13 -2.20
CA GLU A 6 -1.51 -4.76 -0.94
C GLU A 6 -0.02 -5.14 -0.95
N ARG A 7 0.78 -4.47 -0.11
CA ARG A 7 2.18 -4.82 0.16
C ARG A 7 2.31 -6.29 0.55
N HIS A 8 3.23 -7.01 -0.07
CA HIS A 8 3.53 -8.40 0.28
C HIS A 8 4.30 -8.48 1.60
N TYR A 9 3.66 -9.00 2.65
CA TYR A 9 4.27 -9.08 3.99
C TYR A 9 5.26 -10.25 4.19
N GLY A 10 5.51 -11.02 3.12
CA GLY A 10 6.45 -12.14 3.14
C GLY A 10 6.12 -13.16 4.22
N ALA A 11 7.12 -13.61 4.96
CA ALA A 11 6.97 -14.62 6.01
C ALA A 11 6.03 -14.19 7.16
N LEU A 12 5.69 -12.89 7.27
CA LEU A 12 4.76 -12.39 8.28
C LEU A 12 3.29 -12.65 7.93
N GLN A 13 2.98 -13.06 6.70
CA GLN A 13 1.60 -13.34 6.30
C GLN A 13 0.98 -14.45 7.17
N GLY A 14 -0.18 -14.17 7.77
CA GLY A 14 -0.89 -15.09 8.66
C GLY A 14 -0.50 -14.97 10.15
N LEU A 15 0.55 -14.21 10.48
CA LEU A 15 0.90 -13.94 11.87
C LEU A 15 0.14 -12.73 12.41
N ASN A 16 -0.39 -12.84 13.62
CA ASN A 16 -0.87 -11.70 14.36
C ASN A 16 0.30 -10.94 15.00
N LYS A 17 0.02 -9.77 15.58
CA LYS A 17 1.07 -8.90 16.13
C LYS A 17 1.77 -9.45 17.36
N ALA A 18 1.03 -10.13 18.23
CA ALA A 18 1.61 -10.72 19.43
C ALA A 18 2.60 -11.81 19.03
N GLU A 19 2.20 -12.68 18.09
CA GLU A 19 3.07 -13.72 17.53
C GLU A 19 4.30 -13.13 16.84
N MET A 20 4.15 -12.03 16.09
CA MET A 20 5.30 -11.36 15.48
C MET A 20 6.25 -10.75 16.53
N ALA A 21 5.71 -10.11 17.56
CA ALA A 21 6.50 -9.49 18.62
C ALA A 21 7.25 -10.55 19.45
N GLU A 22 6.61 -11.68 19.72
CA GLU A 22 7.22 -12.82 20.42
C GLU A 22 8.35 -13.44 19.57
N LYS A 23 8.13 -13.65 18.27
CA LYS A 23 9.10 -14.31 17.38
C LYS A 23 10.28 -13.41 16.97
N PHE A 24 10.03 -12.12 16.75
CA PHE A 24 11.01 -11.22 16.12
C PHE A 24 11.36 -9.99 16.96
N GLY A 25 10.67 -9.77 18.07
CA GLY A 25 10.84 -8.60 18.93
C GLY A 25 10.07 -7.36 18.45
N GLU A 26 9.55 -6.59 19.39
CA GLU A 26 8.73 -5.40 19.10
C GLU A 26 9.47 -4.34 18.27
N ALA A 27 10.76 -4.14 18.54
CA ALA A 27 11.57 -3.16 17.83
C ALA A 27 11.67 -3.50 16.33
N GLN A 28 11.90 -4.78 16.00
CA GLN A 28 12.00 -5.25 14.62
C GLN A 28 10.64 -5.18 13.91
N VAL A 29 9.57 -5.58 14.59
CA VAL A 29 8.20 -5.48 14.07
C VAL A 29 7.84 -4.01 13.80
N LYS A 30 8.28 -3.09 14.65
CA LYS A 30 8.09 -1.65 14.42
C LYS A 30 8.84 -1.17 13.19
N ILE A 31 10.08 -1.62 12.96
CA ILE A 31 10.86 -1.29 11.75
C ILE A 31 10.11 -1.74 10.50
N TRP A 32 9.72 -3.02 10.39
CA TRP A 32 9.01 -3.51 9.19
C TRP A 32 7.72 -2.75 8.88
N ARG A 33 7.06 -2.24 9.93
CA ARG A 33 5.78 -1.54 9.82
C ARG A 33 5.89 -0.05 9.56
N ARG A 34 7.04 0.56 9.88
CA ARG A 34 7.26 2.01 9.77
C ARG A 34 8.46 2.40 8.90
N SER A 35 9.20 1.45 8.37
CA SER A 35 10.24 1.72 7.39
C SER A 35 9.63 1.79 5.98
N TYR A 36 10.19 2.69 5.17
CA TYR A 36 9.87 2.83 3.76
C TYR A 36 10.52 1.74 2.91
N ASP A 37 11.78 1.40 3.20
CA ASP A 37 12.69 0.62 2.36
C ASP A 37 13.07 -0.75 2.93
N VAL A 38 12.75 -1.04 4.21
CA VAL A 38 13.06 -2.32 4.85
C VAL A 38 11.90 -3.30 4.68
N PRO A 39 12.03 -4.35 3.85
CA PRO A 39 11.03 -5.39 3.72
C PRO A 39 11.04 -6.34 4.93
N PRO A 40 9.91 -7.01 5.23
CA PRO A 40 9.89 -8.18 6.09
C PRO A 40 10.74 -9.34 5.55
N PRO A 41 10.95 -10.41 6.35
CA PRO A 41 11.63 -11.60 5.85
C PRO A 41 10.89 -12.21 4.65
N PRO A 42 11.62 -12.63 3.59
CA PRO A 42 11.01 -13.23 2.41
C PRO A 42 10.39 -14.59 2.68
N LEU A 43 9.36 -14.93 1.92
CA LEU A 43 8.89 -16.31 1.80
C LEU A 43 9.91 -17.19 1.09
N ASP A 44 9.94 -18.46 1.48
CA ASP A 44 10.57 -19.51 0.70
C ASP A 44 9.71 -19.79 -0.56
N PRO A 45 10.30 -19.95 -1.77
CA PRO A 45 9.54 -20.35 -2.97
C PRO A 45 8.81 -21.68 -2.87
N ALA A 46 9.14 -22.55 -1.90
CA ALA A 46 8.43 -23.79 -1.61
C ALA A 46 7.27 -23.61 -0.60
N ASP A 47 7.12 -22.42 -0.01
CA ASP A 47 6.03 -22.11 0.91
C ASP A 47 4.71 -22.01 0.14
N GLU A 48 3.64 -22.66 0.63
CA GLU A 48 2.32 -22.65 -0.02
C GLU A 48 1.76 -21.23 -0.24
N ARG A 49 2.19 -20.25 0.56
CA ARG A 49 1.77 -18.85 0.45
C ARG A 49 2.48 -18.10 -0.70
N PHE A 50 3.51 -18.68 -1.31
CA PHE A 50 4.25 -18.04 -2.39
C PHE A 50 3.31 -17.73 -3.58
N PRO A 51 3.24 -16.47 -4.07
CA PRO A 51 2.33 -16.11 -5.15
C PRO A 51 2.48 -16.93 -6.44
N GLY A 52 3.66 -17.51 -6.70
CA GLY A 52 3.88 -18.38 -7.87
C GLY A 52 3.08 -19.67 -7.88
N HIS A 53 2.47 -20.07 -6.74
CA HIS A 53 1.56 -21.21 -6.67
C HIS A 53 0.11 -20.84 -6.95
N ASP A 54 -0.23 -19.54 -6.99
CA ASP A 54 -1.59 -19.08 -7.24
C ASP A 54 -1.83 -18.82 -8.74
N ARG A 55 -2.82 -19.51 -9.31
CA ARG A 55 -3.22 -19.40 -10.72
C ARG A 55 -3.51 -17.98 -11.19
N ARG A 56 -3.91 -17.06 -10.29
CA ARG A 56 -4.18 -15.65 -10.61
C ARG A 56 -2.94 -14.91 -11.09
N TYR A 57 -1.75 -15.40 -10.74
CA TYR A 57 -0.46 -14.80 -11.10
C TYR A 57 0.31 -15.64 -12.13
N ALA A 58 -0.32 -16.64 -12.74
CA ALA A 58 0.35 -17.56 -13.67
C ALA A 58 0.92 -16.89 -14.93
N SER A 59 0.45 -15.69 -15.28
CA SER A 59 0.96 -14.90 -16.41
C SER A 59 2.15 -14.01 -16.05
N LEU A 60 2.55 -13.94 -14.78
CA LEU A 60 3.63 -13.08 -14.33
C LEU A 60 4.98 -13.77 -14.47
N ALA A 61 6.01 -13.00 -14.78
CA ALA A 61 7.38 -13.48 -14.74
C ALA A 61 7.80 -13.74 -13.28
N ALA A 62 8.77 -14.65 -13.09
CA ALA A 62 9.29 -14.95 -11.75
C ALA A 62 9.83 -13.71 -11.02
N SER A 63 10.36 -12.73 -11.75
CA SER A 63 10.84 -11.46 -11.21
C SER A 63 9.72 -10.52 -10.73
N GLU A 64 8.48 -10.74 -11.15
CA GLU A 64 7.31 -9.96 -10.75
C GLU A 64 6.57 -10.57 -9.55
N LEU A 65 6.94 -11.79 -9.14
CA LEU A 65 6.33 -12.49 -8.01
C LEU A 65 7.07 -12.15 -6.71
N PRO A 66 6.52 -11.28 -5.85
CA PRO A 66 7.21 -10.87 -4.64
C PRO A 66 7.27 -12.02 -3.64
N ARG A 67 8.42 -12.16 -2.97
CA ARG A 67 8.56 -12.99 -1.76
C ARG A 67 8.40 -12.16 -0.50
N THR A 68 8.58 -10.85 -0.60
CA THR A 68 8.37 -9.81 0.41
C THR A 68 8.40 -8.48 -0.33
N GLU A 69 7.86 -7.44 0.27
CA GLU A 69 7.92 -6.07 -0.24
C GLU A 69 8.19 -5.08 0.88
N SER A 70 8.96 -4.05 0.57
CA SER A 70 8.96 -2.75 1.25
C SER A 70 7.84 -1.85 0.70
N LEU A 71 7.62 -0.68 1.32
CA LEU A 71 6.73 0.32 0.72
C LEU A 71 7.35 0.89 -0.57
N GLN A 72 8.69 1.02 -0.61
CA GLN A 72 9.44 1.39 -1.80
C GLN A 72 9.19 0.43 -2.98
N GLU A 73 9.24 -0.89 -2.74
CA GLU A 73 8.95 -1.89 -3.78
C GLU A 73 7.49 -1.82 -4.23
N THR A 74 6.57 -1.58 -3.30
CA THR A 74 5.15 -1.36 -3.61
C THR A 74 4.98 -0.13 -4.53
N VAL A 75 5.69 0.97 -4.27
CA VAL A 75 5.74 2.15 -5.15
C VAL A 75 6.30 1.79 -6.52
N ALA A 76 7.43 1.08 -6.56
CA ALA A 76 8.12 0.73 -7.79
C ALA A 76 7.25 -0.08 -8.76
N ARG A 77 6.38 -0.97 -8.27
CA ARG A 77 5.42 -1.69 -9.13
C ARG A 77 4.13 -0.94 -9.44
N MET A 78 3.71 -0.02 -8.58
CA MET A 78 2.45 0.71 -8.75
C MET A 78 2.60 1.81 -9.81
N LEU A 79 3.73 2.53 -9.83
CA LEU A 79 3.97 3.64 -10.76
C LEU A 79 3.93 3.25 -12.24
N PRO A 80 4.52 2.12 -12.68
CA PRO A 80 4.34 1.65 -14.05
C PRO A 80 2.88 1.48 -14.44
N TYR A 81 2.03 1.02 -13.52
CA TYR A 81 0.59 0.86 -13.77
C TYR A 81 -0.15 2.22 -13.80
N TRP A 82 0.25 3.15 -12.93
CA TRP A 82 -0.22 4.53 -13.01
C TRP A 82 0.06 5.13 -14.40
N HIS A 83 1.32 5.12 -14.84
CA HIS A 83 1.73 5.76 -16.09
C HIS A 83 1.18 5.09 -17.36
N SER A 84 1.07 3.75 -17.37
CA SER A 84 0.65 3.01 -18.56
C SER A 84 -0.87 2.90 -18.71
N THR A 85 -1.61 2.98 -17.60
CA THR A 85 -3.05 2.63 -17.60
C THR A 85 -3.92 3.70 -16.96
N LEU A 86 -3.61 4.16 -15.75
CA LEU A 86 -4.49 5.09 -15.02
C LEU A 86 -4.37 6.52 -15.55
N SER A 87 -3.15 7.02 -15.70
CA SER A 87 -2.88 8.39 -16.14
C SER A 87 -3.42 8.66 -17.55
N PRO A 88 -3.28 7.76 -18.55
CA PRO A 88 -3.88 7.97 -19.86
C PRO A 88 -5.42 7.95 -19.83
N ALA A 89 -6.03 7.13 -18.97
CA ALA A 89 -7.48 7.10 -18.82
C ALA A 89 -8.01 8.45 -18.29
N VAL A 90 -7.36 9.01 -17.26
CA VAL A 90 -7.69 10.35 -16.73
C VAL A 90 -7.49 11.42 -17.80
N GLN A 91 -6.36 11.41 -18.52
CA GLN A 91 -6.08 12.37 -19.59
C GLN A 91 -7.06 12.29 -20.77
N SER A 92 -7.64 11.12 -21.04
CA SER A 92 -8.71 10.97 -22.03
C SER A 92 -10.07 11.52 -21.58
N GLY A 93 -10.16 12.09 -20.38
CA GLY A 93 -11.38 12.65 -19.80
C GLY A 93 -12.26 11.64 -19.07
N GLN A 94 -11.77 10.42 -18.80
CA GLN A 94 -12.53 9.44 -18.02
C GLN A 94 -12.49 9.77 -16.53
N ARG A 95 -13.61 9.55 -15.84
CA ARG A 95 -13.69 9.63 -14.39
C ARG A 95 -13.29 8.29 -13.80
N VAL A 96 -12.10 8.21 -13.22
CA VAL A 96 -11.50 6.96 -12.71
C VAL A 96 -11.77 6.81 -11.21
N LEU A 97 -12.29 5.64 -10.81
CA LEU A 97 -12.37 5.21 -9.41
C LEU A 97 -11.36 4.08 -9.18
N ILE A 98 -10.48 4.25 -8.19
CA ILE A 98 -9.50 3.25 -7.80
C ILE A 98 -9.95 2.63 -6.46
N VAL A 99 -10.24 1.33 -6.47
CA VAL A 99 -10.53 0.54 -5.26
C VAL A 99 -9.36 -0.41 -5.04
N ALA A 100 -8.58 -0.18 -4.00
CA ALA A 100 -7.34 -0.88 -3.74
C ALA A 100 -7.06 -0.99 -2.23
N HIS A 101 -5.79 -1.14 -1.86
CA HIS A 101 -5.35 -1.40 -0.50
C HIS A 101 -4.53 -0.24 0.10
N GLY A 102 -4.24 -0.33 1.40
CA GLY A 102 -3.60 0.76 2.15
C GLY A 102 -2.22 1.13 1.61
N ASN A 103 -1.31 0.17 1.35
CA ASN A 103 0.03 0.53 0.86
C ASN A 103 0.04 0.87 -0.63
N SER A 104 -0.81 0.25 -1.45
CA SER A 104 -0.94 0.62 -2.87
C SER A 104 -1.52 2.03 -3.05
N LEU A 105 -2.47 2.43 -2.21
CA LEU A 105 -3.00 3.80 -2.23
C LEU A 105 -1.99 4.79 -1.65
N ARG A 106 -1.26 4.43 -0.58
CA ARG A 106 -0.13 5.24 -0.09
C ARG A 106 0.94 5.45 -1.15
N ALA A 107 1.24 4.44 -1.96
CA ALA A 107 2.19 4.59 -3.07
C ALA A 107 1.74 5.66 -4.06
N LEU A 108 0.46 5.68 -4.42
CA LEU A 108 -0.09 6.71 -5.31
C LEU A 108 -0.09 8.09 -4.67
N VAL A 109 -0.55 8.21 -3.41
CA VAL A 109 -0.54 9.47 -2.65
C VAL A 109 0.88 10.02 -2.53
N LYS A 110 1.86 9.16 -2.23
CA LYS A 110 3.27 9.55 -2.16
C LYS A 110 3.74 10.21 -3.46
N TYR A 111 3.36 9.65 -4.59
CA TYR A 111 3.74 10.13 -5.90
C TYR A 111 3.02 11.42 -6.29
N LEU A 112 1.71 11.48 -6.07
CA LEU A 112 0.91 12.65 -6.42
C LEU A 112 1.29 13.88 -5.58
N ASP A 113 1.44 13.71 -4.27
CA ASP A 113 1.66 14.82 -3.33
C ASP A 113 3.14 15.03 -2.98
N ASP A 114 4.06 14.37 -3.70
CA ASP A 114 5.51 14.40 -3.46
C ASP A 114 5.88 14.18 -1.97
N VAL A 115 5.21 13.21 -1.33
CA VAL A 115 5.39 12.95 0.10
C VAL A 115 6.77 12.34 0.35
N SER A 116 7.48 12.88 1.34
CA SER A 116 8.79 12.34 1.75
C SER A 116 8.68 10.92 2.32
N GLU A 117 9.79 10.19 2.29
CA GLU A 117 9.87 8.82 2.83
C GLU A 117 9.52 8.76 4.33
N ALA A 118 9.88 9.79 5.09
CA ALA A 118 9.54 9.89 6.51
C ALA A 118 8.06 10.26 6.76
N ALA A 119 7.45 11.05 5.89
CA ALA A 119 6.05 11.45 6.05
C ALA A 119 5.09 10.34 5.61
N ILE A 120 5.42 9.58 4.55
CA ILE A 120 4.53 8.53 4.02
C ILE A 120 4.34 7.36 5.00
N THR A 121 5.31 7.09 5.86
CA THR A 121 5.25 6.02 6.86
C THR A 121 4.26 6.33 8.00
N GLU A 122 3.96 7.61 8.21
CA GLU A 122 2.99 8.08 9.22
C GLU A 122 1.61 8.40 8.61
N LEU A 123 1.49 8.40 7.28
CA LEU A 123 0.24 8.64 6.58
C LEU A 123 -0.72 7.45 6.74
N ASN A 124 -1.94 7.72 7.20
CA ASN A 124 -2.99 6.71 7.37
C ASN A 124 -4.20 7.06 6.51
N ILE A 125 -4.49 6.21 5.52
CA ILE A 125 -5.67 6.36 4.66
C ILE A 125 -6.85 5.63 5.35
N PRO A 126 -7.94 6.34 5.69
CA PRO A 126 -9.11 5.74 6.31
C PRO A 126 -9.74 4.68 5.39
N THR A 127 -10.20 3.59 6.00
CA THR A 127 -10.85 2.51 5.25
C THR A 127 -12.28 2.89 4.87
N GLY A 128 -12.65 2.71 3.60
CA GLY A 128 -14.04 2.89 3.14
C GLY A 128 -14.49 4.34 2.94
N ILE A 129 -13.57 5.30 3.04
CA ILE A 129 -13.85 6.73 2.83
C ILE A 129 -13.20 7.16 1.50
N PRO A 130 -13.97 7.68 0.52
CA PRO A 130 -13.41 8.15 -0.74
C PRO A 130 -12.45 9.33 -0.56
N LEU A 131 -11.23 9.22 -1.10
CA LEU A 131 -10.28 10.32 -1.26
C LEU A 131 -10.36 10.83 -2.70
N VAL A 132 -10.79 12.07 -2.87
CA VAL A 132 -10.93 12.71 -4.18
C VAL A 132 -9.68 13.52 -4.48
N TYR A 133 -9.14 13.36 -5.68
CA TYR A 133 -8.10 14.23 -6.24
C TYR A 133 -8.69 15.06 -7.38
N GLU A 134 -8.46 16.37 -7.35
CA GLU A 134 -8.64 17.25 -8.49
C GLU A 134 -7.26 17.52 -9.09
N LEU A 135 -7.08 17.16 -10.36
CA LEU A 135 -5.81 17.22 -11.08
C LEU A 135 -5.89 18.24 -12.22
N ASP A 136 -4.77 18.87 -12.55
CA ASP A 136 -4.66 19.71 -13.75
C ASP A 136 -4.39 18.89 -15.03
N ALA A 137 -4.21 19.57 -16.16
CA ALA A 137 -3.98 18.94 -17.46
C ALA A 137 -2.69 18.11 -17.52
N GLU A 138 -1.70 18.43 -16.67
CA GLU A 138 -0.45 17.69 -16.52
C GLU A 138 -0.53 16.63 -15.41
N LEU A 139 -1.74 16.37 -14.89
CA LEU A 139 -2.03 15.45 -13.79
C LEU A 139 -1.37 15.83 -12.45
N ARG A 140 -1.03 17.10 -12.26
CA ARG A 140 -0.54 17.60 -10.96
C ARG A 140 -1.73 17.86 -10.04
N PRO A 141 -1.67 17.48 -8.75
CA PRO A 141 -2.76 17.75 -7.82
C PRO A 141 -2.98 19.24 -7.60
N LEU A 142 -4.22 19.69 -7.77
CA LEU A 142 -4.69 21.00 -7.36
C LEU A 142 -5.16 20.99 -5.91
N LYS A 143 -5.85 19.92 -5.52
CA LYS A 143 -6.26 19.63 -4.14
C LYS A 143 -6.72 18.18 -4.02
N HIS A 144 -6.75 17.69 -2.78
CA HIS A 144 -7.38 16.43 -2.43
C HIS A 144 -8.22 16.58 -1.16
N TYR A 145 -9.30 15.80 -1.03
CA TYR A 145 -10.16 15.83 0.16
C TYR A 145 -10.92 14.51 0.31
N TYR A 146 -11.23 14.15 1.55
CA TYR A 146 -12.11 13.02 1.84
C TYR A 146 -13.58 13.43 1.69
N LEU A 147 -14.39 12.53 1.15
CA LEU A 147 -15.85 12.71 1.15
C LEU A 147 -16.46 12.19 2.45
N GLY A 148 -17.25 13.03 3.11
CA GLY A 148 -18.00 12.67 4.31
C GLY A 148 -17.86 13.71 5.43
N ASP A 149 -18.37 13.36 6.59
CA ASP A 149 -18.24 14.16 7.82
C ASP A 149 -16.79 14.15 8.34
N GLU A 150 -16.23 15.32 8.62
CA GLU A 150 -14.82 15.48 9.03
C GLU A 150 -14.48 14.68 10.29
N GLU A 151 -15.40 14.63 11.25
CA GLU A 151 -15.19 13.90 12.51
C GLU A 151 -15.18 12.39 12.28
N ALA A 152 -16.06 11.88 11.42
CA ALA A 152 -16.06 10.49 11.00
C ALA A 152 -14.77 10.11 10.24
N VAL A 153 -14.30 10.99 9.34
CA VAL A 153 -13.04 10.81 8.61
C VAL A 153 -11.85 10.73 9.58
N ARG A 154 -11.77 11.67 10.53
CA ARG A 154 -10.72 11.71 11.54
C ARG A 154 -10.70 10.43 12.37
N LYS A 155 -11.86 10.01 12.90
CA LYS A 155 -11.99 8.77 13.68
C LYS A 155 -11.58 7.54 12.88
N ALA A 156 -11.93 7.47 11.59
CA ALA A 156 -11.54 6.36 10.73
C ALA A 156 -10.02 6.33 10.47
N ALA A 157 -9.39 7.48 10.28
CA ALA A 157 -7.93 7.58 10.12
C ALA A 157 -7.20 7.19 11.42
N GLU A 158 -7.69 7.63 12.58
CA GLU A 158 -7.19 7.22 13.89
C GLU A 158 -7.37 5.72 14.13
N ALA A 159 -8.49 5.14 13.69
CA ALA A 159 -8.73 3.71 13.79
C ALA A 159 -7.68 2.91 12.98
N VAL A 160 -7.27 3.39 11.80
CA VAL A 160 -6.17 2.77 11.02
C VAL A 160 -4.82 2.92 11.74
N ALA A 161 -4.54 4.08 12.31
CA ALA A 161 -3.34 4.28 13.13
C ALA A 161 -3.32 3.37 14.38
N ASN A 162 -4.49 3.05 14.93
CA ASN A 162 -4.66 2.18 16.10
C ASN A 162 -4.72 0.69 15.72
N GLN A 163 -5.18 0.33 14.51
CA GLN A 163 -4.93 -0.98 13.92
C GLN A 163 -3.44 -1.26 13.79
N ALA A 164 -2.60 -0.23 13.90
CA ALA A 164 -1.16 -0.30 13.99
C ALA A 164 -0.63 -0.48 15.44
N ARG A 165 -1.43 -0.37 16.49
CA ARG A 165 -1.01 -0.66 17.89
C ARG A 165 -1.36 -2.10 18.27
N ALA A 166 -0.51 -2.79 19.04
CA ALA A 166 -0.90 -4.10 19.58
C ALA A 166 -2.16 -3.89 20.43
N LYS A 167 -3.12 -4.82 20.38
CA LYS A 167 -4.12 -4.87 21.45
C LYS A 167 -3.32 -5.29 22.69
N ALA A 168 -3.26 -4.40 23.68
CA ALA A 168 -2.74 -4.71 25.00
C ALA A 168 -3.58 -5.84 25.62
#